data_AF-A0A1M3H5U7-F1
#
_entry.id   AF-A0A1M3H5U7-F1
#
_cell.length_a   1.000
_cell.length_b   1.000
_cell.length_c   1.000
_cell.angle_alpha   90.00
_cell.angle_beta   90.00
_cell.angle_gamma   90.00
#
_symmetry.space_group_name_H-M   'P 1'
#
loop_
_entity.id
_entity.type
_entity.pdbx_description
1 polymer ?
#
loop_
_entity_poly.entity_id
_entity_poly.type
_entity_poly.pdbx_seq_one_letter_code
_entity_poly.pdbx_strand_id
1 'polypeptide(L)'
;MKINFPSLFQTPLHKYNVFFIFGNDPIVFERTISFLRKKLVSSLHIKTEEDLITNSSSQPSLFEDQTHTPSLTLVSQVTDKILKTMDQMKNGLYILTSEKARAQSKLVATFSQSSISLAIAAYASPLTTSEFEFLVGEMNLPVSFKGILFKAYQNDYMGLLSVLEKIKLYGDVPETQYGFFLEASSSSEELTPLIHAFLLKDREKAALFFSSVTSFDSIPFLRNLSRSFQTVFELMPFKGTSKPISWQTLTFPVFFKDQPLYQTALSLWHPGEVRVFLETLLDLERQVKFLGLTYSQMQNKLLAFLHRPPDHPGPRFNRGDRGPG
;
A
#
# COMPACT_ATOMS: atom_id res chain seq x y z
N MET A 1 23.06 14.69 14.78
CA MET A 1 22.60 13.54 15.62
C MET A 1 21.96 12.45 14.75
N LYS A 2 22.00 11.16 15.11
CA LYS A 2 21.29 10.07 14.40
C LYS A 2 20.20 9.47 15.28
N ILE A 3 18.99 9.32 14.74
CA ILE A 3 17.83 8.75 15.41
C ILE A 3 17.07 7.78 14.51
N ASN A 4 16.21 6.95 15.10
CA ASN A 4 15.17 6.24 14.37
C ASN A 4 13.88 7.07 14.28
N PHE A 5 12.99 6.72 13.36
CA PHE A 5 11.71 7.40 13.17
C PHE A 5 10.87 7.54 14.47
N PRO A 6 10.67 6.50 15.31
CA PRO A 6 9.95 6.64 16.58
C PRO A 6 10.49 7.71 17.53
N SER A 7 11.81 7.89 17.59
CA SER A 7 12.43 8.89 18.47
C SER A 7 12.16 10.33 18.00
N LEU A 8 11.74 10.52 16.75
CA LEU A 8 11.46 11.82 16.17
C LEU A 8 10.38 12.59 16.95
N PHE A 9 9.37 11.86 17.47
CA PHE A 9 8.26 12.44 18.23
C PHE A 9 8.67 13.05 19.57
N GLN A 10 9.84 12.67 20.10
CA GLN A 10 10.39 13.16 21.36
C GLN A 10 11.58 14.11 21.16
N THR A 11 12.03 14.27 19.91
CA THR A 11 13.23 15.03 19.59
C THR A 11 12.91 16.53 19.50
N PRO A 12 13.67 17.42 20.17
CA PRO A 12 13.48 18.86 20.06
C PRO A 12 13.92 19.39 18.69
N LEU A 13 12.98 19.44 17.74
CA LEU A 13 13.25 19.77 16.33
C LEU A 13 13.82 21.18 16.12
N HIS A 14 13.48 22.14 16.97
CA HIS A 14 13.93 23.54 16.88
C HIS A 14 15.45 23.73 16.96
N LYS A 15 16.19 22.68 17.34
CA LYS A 15 17.67 22.68 17.39
C LYS A 15 18.30 22.40 16.02
N TYR A 16 17.51 21.98 15.04
CA TYR A 16 18.00 21.48 13.76
C TYR A 16 17.35 22.23 12.60
N ASN A 17 18.17 22.57 11.62
CA ASN A 17 17.75 23.25 10.39
C ASN A 17 17.73 22.29 9.19
N VAL A 18 18.41 21.15 9.31
CA VAL A 18 18.51 20.14 8.24
C VAL A 18 18.07 18.77 8.75
N PHE A 19 17.08 18.18 8.09
CA PHE A 19 16.55 16.85 8.38
C PHE A 19 16.93 15.91 7.25
N PHE A 20 17.82 14.96 7.52
CA PHE A 20 18.24 13.97 6.53
C PHE A 20 17.57 12.64 6.78
N ILE A 21 16.66 12.24 5.90
CA ILE A 21 15.91 10.98 5.98
C ILE A 21 16.60 9.95 5.09
N PHE A 22 16.96 8.79 5.65
CA PHE A 22 17.62 7.71 4.93
C PHE A 22 17.03 6.35 5.33
N GLY A 23 16.99 5.40 4.40
CA GLY A 23 16.36 4.10 4.66
C GLY A 23 15.78 3.50 3.39
N ASN A 24 14.94 2.47 3.52
CA ASN A 24 14.37 1.77 2.36
C ASN A 24 12.86 1.57 2.46
N ASP A 25 12.20 2.16 3.46
CA ASP A 25 10.76 2.05 3.64
C ASP A 25 10.05 3.33 3.17
N PRO A 26 9.42 3.33 1.99
CA PRO A 26 8.78 4.53 1.43
C PRO A 26 7.64 5.05 2.32
N ILE A 27 6.93 4.17 3.04
CA ILE A 27 5.84 4.58 3.94
C ILE A 27 6.41 5.37 5.11
N VAL A 28 7.56 4.95 5.65
CA VAL A 28 8.23 5.68 6.75
C VAL A 28 8.82 7.02 6.27
N PHE A 29 9.27 7.12 5.02
CA PHE A 29 9.63 8.41 4.42
C PHE A 29 8.44 9.37 4.42
N GLU A 30 7.29 8.95 3.90
CA GLU A 30 6.08 9.77 3.86
C GLU A 30 5.63 10.19 5.27
N ARG A 31 5.62 9.24 6.21
CA ARG A 31 5.34 9.48 7.64
C ARG A 31 6.24 10.57 8.22
N THR A 32 7.54 10.47 7.97
CA THR A 32 8.55 11.42 8.45
C THR A 32 8.36 12.81 7.87
N ILE A 33 8.17 12.90 6.54
CA ILE A 33 7.98 14.19 5.84
C ILE A 33 6.69 14.87 6.32
N SER A 34 5.59 14.10 6.43
CA SER A 34 4.30 14.59 6.93
C SER A 34 4.41 15.15 8.35
N PHE A 35 5.10 14.43 9.24
CA PHE A 35 5.36 14.88 10.61
C PHE A 35 6.14 16.19 10.65
N LEU A 36 7.27 16.25 9.93
CA LEU A 36 8.12 17.46 9.89
C LEU A 36 7.38 18.65 9.31
N ARG A 37 6.62 18.47 8.22
CA ARG A 37 5.83 19.54 7.60
C ARG A 37 4.81 20.13 8.56
N LYS A 38 4.05 19.27 9.26
CA LYS A 38 3.05 19.70 10.25
C LYS A 38 3.68 20.39 11.46
N LYS A 39 4.82 19.89 11.96
CA LYS A 39 5.48 20.45 13.15
C LYS A 39 6.22 21.76 12.89
N LEU A 40 6.78 21.94 11.70
CA LEU A 40 7.55 23.14 11.36
C LEU A 40 6.68 24.29 10.84
N VAL A 41 5.42 24.03 10.45
CA VAL A 41 4.42 25.04 10.02
C VAL A 41 4.97 25.97 8.93
N SER A 42 5.68 25.40 7.97
CA SER A 42 6.35 26.12 6.88
C SER A 42 5.76 25.75 5.53
N SER A 43 5.72 26.69 4.58
CA SER A 43 5.42 26.39 3.18
C SER A 43 6.45 25.41 2.62
N LEU A 44 5.99 24.34 1.96
CA LEU A 44 6.86 23.31 1.41
C LEU A 44 7.22 23.65 -0.03
N HIS A 45 8.50 23.86 -0.31
CA HIS A 45 9.03 23.98 -1.67
C HIS A 45 9.79 22.71 -2.03
N ILE A 46 9.43 22.11 -3.16
CA ILE A 46 10.14 20.94 -3.69
C ILE A 46 11.20 21.43 -4.67
N LYS A 47 12.44 21.04 -4.45
CA LYS A 47 13.59 21.37 -5.33
C LYS A 47 14.34 20.10 -5.69
N THR A 48 15.01 20.11 -6.84
CA THR A 48 15.95 19.05 -7.20
C THR A 48 17.30 19.26 -6.52
N GLU A 49 18.14 18.22 -6.48
CA GLU A 49 19.52 18.34 -5.99
C GLU A 49 20.30 19.35 -6.86
N GLU A 50 20.05 19.34 -8.17
CA GLU A 50 20.65 20.25 -9.14
C GLU A 50 20.32 21.71 -8.84
N ASP A 51 19.06 22.03 -8.52
CA ASP A 51 18.61 23.39 -8.21
C ASP A 51 19.34 23.99 -7.00
N LEU A 52 19.70 23.16 -6.02
CA LEU A 52 20.45 23.61 -4.85
C LEU A 52 21.92 23.83 -5.16
N ILE A 53 22.48 23.02 -6.05
CA ILE A 53 23.88 23.15 -6.45
C ILE A 53 24.07 24.39 -7.34
N THR A 54 23.14 24.69 -8.25
CA THR A 54 23.23 25.83 -9.17
C THR A 54 22.85 27.16 -8.53
N ASN A 55 21.86 27.21 -7.62
CA ASN A 55 21.46 28.45 -6.95
C ASN A 55 22.38 28.88 -5.80
N SER A 56 23.44 28.11 -5.54
CA SER A 56 24.44 28.34 -4.48
C SER A 56 25.22 29.66 -4.60
N SER A 57 25.04 30.41 -5.69
CA SER A 57 25.67 31.71 -5.96
C SER A 57 24.72 32.92 -5.83
N SER A 58 23.44 32.71 -5.50
CA SER A 58 22.47 33.80 -5.40
C SER A 58 22.54 34.49 -4.02
N GLN A 59 22.91 35.78 -4.02
CA GLN A 59 22.87 36.61 -2.82
C GLN A 59 21.42 36.78 -2.33
N PRO A 60 21.18 36.83 -1.01
CA PRO A 60 19.85 37.15 -0.49
C PRO A 60 19.42 38.54 -0.98
N SER A 61 18.19 38.63 -1.47
CA SER A 61 17.62 39.88 -1.96
C SER A 61 17.50 40.89 -0.82
N LEU A 62 17.98 42.12 -1.03
CA LEU A 62 17.87 43.24 -0.08
C LEU A 62 16.41 43.70 0.17
N PHE A 63 15.45 43.17 -0.59
CA PHE A 63 14.04 43.55 -0.57
C PHE A 63 13.10 42.44 -0.07
N GLU A 64 13.62 41.33 0.45
CA GLU A 64 12.77 40.32 1.10
C GLU A 64 12.41 40.80 2.52
N ASP A 65 11.18 41.30 2.66
CA ASP A 65 10.59 41.72 3.93
C ASP A 65 10.81 40.66 5.03
N GLN A 66 11.31 41.09 6.18
CA GLN A 66 11.71 40.27 7.33
C GLN A 66 10.54 39.56 8.05
N THR A 67 9.37 39.43 7.39
CA THR A 67 8.18 38.73 7.90
C THR A 67 8.05 37.29 7.37
N HIS A 68 9.03 36.78 6.63
CA HIS A 68 8.95 35.42 6.09
C HIS A 68 9.24 34.35 7.16
N THR A 69 8.19 33.63 7.56
CA THR A 69 8.34 32.28 8.12
C THR A 69 9.28 31.47 7.23
N PRO A 70 10.34 30.83 7.77
CA PRO A 70 11.33 30.14 6.97
C PRO A 70 10.64 29.02 6.17
N SER A 71 10.75 29.10 4.84
CA SER A 71 10.14 28.11 3.94
C SER A 71 10.90 26.79 4.02
N LEU A 72 10.18 25.67 4.05
CA LEU A 72 10.74 24.32 4.16
C LEU A 72 11.05 23.78 2.77
N THR A 73 12.31 23.49 2.48
CA THR A 73 12.73 22.94 1.19
C THR A 73 12.89 21.42 1.26
N LEU A 74 12.15 20.67 0.45
CA LEU A 74 12.31 19.23 0.28
C LEU A 74 13.13 18.92 -0.97
N VAL A 75 14.13 18.07 -0.81
CA VAL A 75 15.02 17.60 -1.88
C VAL A 75 15.08 16.09 -1.81
N SER A 76 14.67 15.45 -2.89
CA SER A 76 14.60 14.00 -2.95
C SER A 76 15.82 13.37 -3.61
N GLN A 77 16.14 12.15 -3.19
CA GLN A 77 17.20 11.31 -3.78
C GLN A 77 18.59 11.96 -3.78
N VAL A 78 18.93 12.66 -2.70
CA VAL A 78 20.23 13.35 -2.58
C VAL A 78 21.40 12.38 -2.58
N THR A 79 22.50 12.84 -3.15
CA THR A 79 23.77 12.11 -3.26
C THR A 79 24.87 12.83 -2.48
N ASP A 80 26.07 12.26 -2.43
CA ASP A 80 27.25 12.89 -1.80
C ASP A 80 27.57 14.31 -2.34
N LYS A 81 27.00 14.69 -3.50
CA LYS A 81 27.16 16.03 -4.08
C LYS A 81 26.57 17.12 -3.19
N ILE A 82 25.48 16.85 -2.49
CA ILE A 82 24.81 17.81 -1.59
C ILE A 82 25.72 18.28 -0.44
N LEU A 83 26.76 17.51 -0.10
CA LEU A 83 27.68 17.89 0.98
C LEU A 83 28.41 19.21 0.70
N LYS A 84 28.53 19.61 -0.58
CA LYS A 84 29.15 20.88 -0.97
C LYS A 84 28.33 22.11 -0.59
N THR A 85 27.02 21.96 -0.39
CA THR A 85 26.11 23.08 -0.10
C THR A 85 25.69 23.16 1.37
N MET A 86 26.24 22.29 2.25
CA MET A 86 25.86 22.27 3.68
C MET A 86 26.02 23.61 4.40
N ASP A 87 27.08 24.36 4.10
CA ASP A 87 27.31 25.65 4.76
C ASP A 87 26.22 26.68 4.46
N GLN A 88 25.58 26.57 3.29
CA GLN A 88 24.50 27.46 2.87
C GLN A 88 23.17 27.08 3.52
N MET A 89 23.00 25.80 3.87
CA MET A 89 21.78 25.30 4.51
C MET A 89 21.60 25.79 5.95
N LYS A 90 22.60 26.47 6.54
CA LYS A 90 22.52 27.04 7.89
C LYS A 90 21.36 28.04 8.06
N ASN A 91 21.01 28.73 6.97
CA ASN A 91 20.06 29.86 7.00
C ASN A 91 18.64 29.47 6.54
N GLY A 92 18.34 28.18 6.36
CA GLY A 92 17.02 27.72 5.91
C GLY A 92 16.61 26.40 6.55
N LEU A 93 15.37 25.96 6.28
CA LEU A 93 14.86 24.67 6.74
C LEU A 93 14.83 23.67 5.59
N TYR A 94 15.51 22.54 5.75
CA TYR A 94 15.69 21.55 4.68
C TYR A 94 15.29 20.14 5.10
N ILE A 95 14.57 19.44 4.24
CA ILE A 95 14.37 17.99 4.29
C ILE A 95 15.09 17.38 3.10
N LEU A 96 16.04 16.49 3.37
CA LEU A 96 16.82 15.79 2.37
C LEU A 96 16.49 14.30 2.47
N THR A 97 16.15 13.64 1.36
CA THR A 97 15.84 12.20 1.37
C THR A 97 16.81 11.40 0.52
N SER A 98 17.19 10.21 0.96
CA SER A 98 17.98 9.28 0.15
C SER A 98 17.63 7.83 0.48
N GLU A 99 16.92 7.16 -0.43
CA GLU A 99 16.51 5.75 -0.27
C GLU A 99 17.68 4.77 -0.44
N LYS A 100 18.74 5.21 -1.13
CA LYS A 100 19.94 4.40 -1.37
C LYS A 100 20.96 4.53 -0.23
N ALA A 101 20.84 5.55 0.61
CA ALA A 101 21.77 5.80 1.69
C ALA A 101 21.63 4.72 2.79
N ARG A 102 22.74 4.02 3.05
CA ARG A 102 22.86 3.07 4.16
C ARG A 102 23.37 3.77 5.41
N ALA A 103 23.15 3.14 6.57
CA ALA A 103 23.55 3.64 7.88
C ALA A 103 25.05 3.99 8.02
N GLN A 104 25.91 3.36 7.21
CA GLN A 104 27.37 3.57 7.18
C GLN A 104 27.82 4.51 6.04
N SER A 105 26.89 5.07 5.27
CA SER A 105 27.23 5.97 4.16
C SER A 105 27.87 7.27 4.66
N LYS A 106 28.67 7.88 3.79
CA LYS A 106 29.30 9.18 4.04
C LYS A 106 28.27 10.26 4.40
N LEU A 107 27.15 10.32 3.67
CA LEU A 107 26.04 11.23 3.97
C LEU A 107 25.54 11.09 5.41
N VAL A 108 25.23 9.86 5.84
CA VAL A 108 24.72 9.61 7.20
C VAL A 108 25.75 10.02 8.25
N ALA A 109 27.03 9.67 8.05
CA ALA A 109 28.10 10.05 8.95
C ALA A 109 28.17 11.59 9.10
N THR A 110 28.23 12.31 7.98
CA THR A 110 28.32 13.78 7.98
C THR A 110 27.10 14.45 8.64
N PHE A 111 25.88 14.09 8.25
CA PHE A 111 24.66 14.67 8.85
C PHE A 111 24.45 14.24 10.30
N SER A 112 24.98 13.09 10.72
CA SER A 112 24.88 12.66 12.13
C SER A 112 25.84 13.40 13.05
N GLN A 113 27.01 13.83 12.55
CA GLN A 113 28.03 14.54 13.33
C GLN A 113 27.82 16.06 13.37
N SER A 114 27.12 16.61 12.38
CA SER A 114 26.82 18.04 12.35
C SER A 114 25.82 18.45 13.46
N SER A 115 26.05 19.63 14.03
CA SER A 115 25.24 20.20 15.12
C SER A 115 23.90 20.76 14.65
N ILE A 116 23.81 21.13 13.36
CA ILE A 116 22.61 21.73 12.77
C ILE A 116 21.68 20.70 12.12
N SER A 117 22.08 19.42 12.09
CA SER A 117 21.36 18.38 11.35
C SER A 117 20.94 17.17 12.19
N LEU A 118 19.79 16.62 11.79
CA LEU A 118 19.21 15.42 12.33
C LEU A 118 19.09 14.36 11.24
N ALA A 119 19.82 13.26 11.40
CA ALA A 119 19.74 12.10 10.53
C ALA A 119 18.69 11.12 11.07
N ILE A 120 17.65 10.83 10.28
CA ILE A 120 16.47 10.05 10.66
C ILE A 120 16.44 8.77 9.82
N ALA A 121 16.51 7.63 10.51
CA ALA A 121 16.41 6.33 9.87
C ALA A 121 14.94 5.96 9.57
N ALA A 122 14.61 5.79 8.29
CA ALA A 122 13.32 5.37 7.76
C ALA A 122 13.33 3.87 7.39
N TYR A 123 13.32 3.03 8.42
CA TYR A 123 13.16 1.58 8.31
C TYR A 123 11.78 1.17 8.80
N ALA A 124 11.30 0.02 8.31
CA ALA A 124 10.02 -0.55 8.71
C ALA A 124 9.85 -0.54 10.24
N SER A 125 8.80 0.13 10.68
CA SER A 125 8.48 0.33 12.08
C SER A 125 6.97 0.37 12.26
N PRO A 126 6.41 -0.39 13.22
CA PRO A 126 4.98 -0.35 13.50
C PRO A 126 4.55 1.05 13.93
N LEU A 127 3.25 1.30 13.89
CA LEU A 127 2.68 2.54 14.41
C LEU A 127 2.97 2.65 15.92
N THR A 128 3.55 3.77 16.34
CA THR A 128 3.82 4.02 17.77
C THR A 128 2.69 4.81 18.42
N THR A 129 2.54 4.70 19.74
CA THR A 129 1.51 5.47 20.47
C THR A 129 1.69 6.98 20.28
N SER A 130 2.93 7.48 20.36
CA SER A 130 3.24 8.91 20.15
C SER A 130 2.85 9.40 18.76
N GLU A 131 3.04 8.56 17.76
CA GLU A 131 2.64 8.85 16.39
C GLU A 131 1.14 8.81 16.21
N PHE A 132 0.48 7.80 16.76
CA PHE A 132 -0.97 7.71 16.71
C PHE A 132 -1.60 8.95 17.33
N GLU A 133 -1.17 9.35 18.53
CA GLU A 133 -1.66 10.58 19.19
C GLU A 133 -1.35 11.83 18.37
N PHE A 134 -0.24 11.86 17.64
CA PHE A 134 0.05 12.96 16.71
C PHE A 134 -0.93 12.99 15.53
N LEU A 135 -1.33 11.83 14.99
CA LEU A 135 -2.28 11.74 13.87
C LEU A 135 -3.70 12.11 14.29
N VAL A 136 -4.13 11.67 15.48
CA VAL A 136 -5.48 11.93 16.00
C VAL A 136 -5.59 13.20 16.83
N GLY A 137 -4.49 13.92 17.08
CA GLY A 137 -4.45 15.03 18.05
C GLY A 137 -5.41 16.18 17.78
N GLU A 138 -5.83 16.36 16.52
CA GLU A 138 -6.84 17.37 16.11
C GLU A 138 -8.28 16.84 16.18
N MET A 139 -8.48 15.54 16.45
CA MET A 139 -9.78 14.88 16.42
C MET A 139 -10.34 14.72 17.82
N ASN A 140 -11.63 15.02 17.97
CA ASN A 140 -12.35 14.80 19.22
C ASN A 140 -12.84 13.35 19.31
N LEU A 141 -11.90 12.41 19.50
CA LEU A 141 -12.21 10.98 19.60
C LEU A 141 -12.23 10.50 21.05
N PRO A 142 -13.24 9.71 21.46
CA PRO A 142 -13.26 9.07 22.77
C PRO A 142 -12.03 8.18 23.00
N VAL A 143 -11.54 8.13 24.24
CA VAL A 143 -10.36 7.33 24.63
C VAL A 143 -10.55 5.84 24.31
N SER A 144 -11.77 5.34 24.52
CA SER A 144 -12.16 3.97 24.15
C SER A 144 -11.94 3.69 22.66
N PHE A 145 -12.39 4.60 21.80
CA PHE A 145 -12.26 4.46 20.35
C PHE A 145 -10.83 4.61 19.85
N LYS A 146 -10.07 5.57 20.42
CA LYS A 146 -8.62 5.71 20.16
C LYS A 146 -7.87 4.40 20.40
N GLY A 147 -8.15 3.73 21.52
CA GLY A 147 -7.55 2.44 21.86
C GLY A 147 -7.91 1.33 20.86
N ILE A 148 -9.13 1.34 20.33
CA ILE A 148 -9.57 0.37 19.31
C ILE A 148 -8.88 0.64 17.97
N LEU A 149 -8.87 1.89 17.50
CA LEU A 149 -8.20 2.29 16.26
C LEU A 149 -6.70 1.98 16.29
N PHE A 150 -6.02 2.31 17.39
CA PHE A 150 -4.59 2.03 17.53
C PHE A 150 -4.28 0.53 17.42
N LYS A 151 -5.10 -0.33 18.04
CA LYS A 151 -4.95 -1.78 17.97
C LYS A 151 -5.29 -2.34 16.58
N ALA A 152 -6.36 -1.86 15.96
CA ALA A 152 -6.82 -2.33 14.65
C ALA A 152 -5.81 -2.02 13.55
N TYR A 153 -5.19 -0.84 13.58
CA TYR A 153 -4.33 -0.35 12.50
C TYR A 153 -2.84 -0.27 12.89
N GLN A 154 -2.39 -1.00 13.91
CA GLN A 154 -1.00 -0.95 14.38
C GLN A 154 0.03 -1.23 13.27
N ASN A 155 -0.35 -2.08 12.30
CA ASN A 155 0.47 -2.49 11.17
C ASN A 155 -0.08 -2.01 9.81
N ASP A 156 -1.16 -1.23 9.81
CA ASP A 156 -1.81 -0.74 8.58
C ASP A 156 -1.94 0.79 8.64
N TYR A 157 -0.82 1.46 8.39
CA TYR A 157 -0.75 2.92 8.41
C TYR A 157 -1.65 3.57 7.35
N MET A 158 -1.76 2.98 6.15
CA MET A 158 -2.57 3.55 5.07
C MET A 158 -4.06 3.39 5.36
N GLY A 159 -4.48 2.23 5.89
CA GLY A 159 -5.85 2.03 6.38
C GLY A 159 -6.18 3.01 7.50
N LEU A 160 -5.26 3.23 8.45
CA LEU A 160 -5.46 4.25 9.49
C LEU A 160 -5.71 5.63 8.89
N LEU A 161 -4.87 6.08 7.95
CA LEU A 161 -5.04 7.40 7.33
C LEU A 161 -6.41 7.54 6.66
N SER A 162 -6.84 6.53 5.91
CA SER A 162 -8.16 6.52 5.26
C SER A 162 -9.30 6.63 6.27
N VAL A 163 -9.23 5.87 7.36
CA VAL A 163 -10.24 5.88 8.43
C VAL A 163 -10.24 7.22 9.15
N LEU A 164 -9.08 7.77 9.44
CA LEU A 164 -8.95 9.09 10.08
C LEU A 164 -9.51 10.21 9.18
N GLU A 165 -9.33 10.14 7.87
CA GLU A 165 -9.97 11.06 6.92
C GLU A 165 -11.50 10.89 6.90
N LYS A 166 -11.99 9.65 6.89
CA LYS A 166 -13.42 9.33 6.98
C LYS A 166 -14.03 9.93 8.25
N ILE A 167 -13.35 9.78 9.39
CA ILE A 167 -13.75 10.36 10.68
C ILE A 167 -13.76 11.90 10.60
N LYS A 168 -12.71 12.52 10.06
CA LYS A 168 -12.64 13.99 9.89
C LYS A 168 -13.81 14.54 9.07
N LEU A 169 -14.25 13.81 8.04
CA LEU A 169 -15.39 14.19 7.21
C LEU A 169 -16.74 13.98 7.92
N TYR A 170 -16.83 12.97 8.78
CA TYR A 170 -18.06 12.62 9.49
C TYR A 170 -18.33 13.52 10.72
N GLY A 171 -17.26 13.98 11.38
CA GLY A 171 -17.37 14.77 12.61
C GLY A 171 -17.43 13.88 13.85
N ASP A 172 -18.49 14.04 14.66
CA ASP A 172 -18.66 13.27 15.89
C ASP A 172 -19.07 11.82 15.59
N VAL A 173 -18.33 10.87 16.16
CA VAL A 173 -18.57 9.44 15.96
C VAL A 173 -19.26 8.85 17.20
N PRO A 174 -20.55 8.50 17.14
CA PRO A 174 -21.24 7.85 18.24
C PRO A 174 -20.73 6.41 18.40
N GLU A 175 -20.71 5.90 19.65
CA GLU A 175 -20.16 4.56 19.95
C GLU A 175 -20.84 3.43 19.17
N THR A 176 -22.14 3.59 18.91
CA THR A 176 -22.94 2.64 18.11
C THR A 176 -22.46 2.50 16.67
N GLN A 177 -21.63 3.43 16.18
CA GLN A 177 -21.11 3.45 14.83
C GLN A 177 -19.61 3.13 14.75
N TYR A 178 -18.92 2.80 15.85
CA TYR A 178 -17.49 2.44 15.80
C TYR A 178 -17.23 1.31 14.79
N GLY A 179 -18.11 0.31 14.70
CA GLY A 179 -18.01 -0.76 13.71
C GLY A 179 -17.91 -0.24 12.27
N PHE A 180 -18.70 0.77 11.89
CA PHE A 180 -18.70 1.35 10.54
C PHE A 180 -17.36 2.02 10.16
N PHE A 181 -16.57 2.47 11.14
CA PHE A 181 -15.26 3.07 10.90
C PHE A 181 -14.11 2.06 10.98
N LEU A 182 -14.36 0.90 11.61
CA LEU A 182 -13.41 -0.20 11.72
C LEU A 182 -13.59 -1.21 10.57
N GLU A 183 -14.77 -1.24 9.96
CA GLU A 183 -15.00 -1.86 8.66
C GLU A 183 -14.06 -1.20 7.65
N ALA A 184 -13.13 -2.00 7.12
CA ALA A 184 -12.15 -1.54 6.15
C ALA A 184 -12.89 -0.87 4.99
N SER A 185 -12.53 0.35 4.64
CA SER A 185 -12.90 0.93 3.35
C SER A 185 -12.34 -0.01 2.28
N SER A 186 -13.17 -0.88 1.72
CA SER A 186 -12.86 -2.01 0.84
C SER A 186 -11.59 -1.88 0.00
N SER A 187 -10.44 -2.22 0.60
CA SER A 187 -9.15 -2.30 -0.09
C SER A 187 -8.58 -3.69 0.12
N SER A 188 -8.86 -4.58 -0.84
CA SER A 188 -8.24 -5.90 -1.04
C SER A 188 -8.47 -7.00 0.02
N GLU A 189 -8.52 -6.71 1.33
CA GLU A 189 -8.61 -7.76 2.36
C GLU A 189 -10.01 -8.38 2.51
N GLU A 190 -11.08 -7.63 2.27
CA GLU A 190 -12.48 -8.13 2.35
C GLU A 190 -12.82 -9.18 1.28
N LEU A 191 -12.09 -9.20 0.16
CA LEU A 191 -12.33 -10.15 -0.93
C LEU A 191 -11.60 -11.47 -0.74
N THR A 192 -10.62 -11.52 0.17
CA THR A 192 -9.80 -12.72 0.43
C THR A 192 -10.65 -13.93 0.85
N PRO A 193 -11.60 -13.82 1.79
CA PRO A 193 -12.47 -14.95 2.16
C PRO A 193 -13.29 -15.48 0.97
N LEU A 194 -13.77 -14.59 0.10
CA LEU A 194 -14.50 -14.97 -1.11
C LEU A 194 -13.59 -15.69 -2.10
N ILE A 195 -12.38 -15.17 -2.36
CA ILE A 195 -11.39 -15.82 -3.23
C ILE A 195 -11.01 -17.21 -2.70
N HIS A 196 -10.81 -17.34 -1.39
CA HIS A 196 -10.52 -18.62 -0.75
C HIS A 196 -11.66 -19.62 -0.95
N ALA A 197 -12.91 -19.17 -0.81
CA ALA A 197 -14.08 -20.02 -1.06
C ALA A 197 -14.10 -20.54 -2.52
N PHE A 198 -13.76 -19.69 -3.50
CA PHE A 198 -13.61 -20.14 -4.90
C PHE A 198 -12.47 -21.15 -5.07
N LEU A 199 -11.29 -20.87 -4.53
CA LEU A 199 -10.15 -21.79 -4.62
C LEU A 199 -10.47 -23.17 -4.02
N LEU A 200 -11.29 -23.21 -2.98
CA LEU A 200 -11.71 -24.45 -2.30
C LEU A 200 -12.99 -25.07 -2.87
N LYS A 201 -13.56 -24.53 -3.95
CA LYS A 201 -14.88 -24.92 -4.49
C LYS A 201 -16.01 -24.91 -3.44
N ASP A 202 -15.91 -24.05 -2.43
CA ASP A 202 -16.89 -23.92 -1.34
C ASP A 202 -18.00 -22.93 -1.74
N ARG A 203 -19.05 -23.45 -2.38
CA ARG A 203 -20.16 -22.64 -2.88
C ARG A 203 -20.94 -21.95 -1.77
N GLU A 204 -21.16 -22.62 -0.64
CA GLU A 204 -21.96 -22.07 0.46
C GLU A 204 -21.25 -20.85 1.07
N LYS A 205 -19.94 -20.97 1.34
CA LYS A 205 -19.14 -19.84 1.78
C LYS A 205 -19.04 -18.75 0.72
N ALA A 206 -18.88 -19.11 -0.55
CA ALA A 206 -18.83 -18.13 -1.62
C ALA A 206 -20.14 -17.33 -1.70
N ALA A 207 -21.29 -17.99 -1.61
CA ALA A 207 -22.60 -17.33 -1.62
C ALA A 207 -22.78 -16.39 -0.42
N LEU A 208 -22.33 -16.81 0.78
CA LEU A 208 -22.36 -15.99 1.99
C LEU A 208 -21.49 -14.73 1.83
N PHE A 209 -20.25 -14.86 1.36
CA PHE A 209 -19.35 -13.72 1.18
C PHE A 209 -19.69 -12.83 -0.02
N PHE A 210 -20.46 -13.28 -1.01
CA PHE A 210 -20.97 -12.38 -2.05
C PHE A 210 -21.96 -11.35 -1.51
N SER A 211 -22.65 -11.65 -0.40
CA SER A 211 -23.59 -10.69 0.21
C SER A 211 -22.89 -9.46 0.80
N SER A 212 -21.59 -9.57 1.12
CA SER A 212 -20.75 -8.48 1.64
C SER A 212 -19.97 -7.74 0.56
N VAL A 213 -20.09 -8.13 -0.72
CA VAL A 213 -19.37 -7.48 -1.84
C VAL A 213 -20.30 -6.51 -2.56
N THR A 214 -19.83 -5.27 -2.79
CA THR A 214 -20.61 -4.25 -3.48
C THR A 214 -20.38 -4.29 -4.99
N SER A 215 -21.25 -3.62 -5.76
CA SER A 215 -21.08 -3.49 -7.22
C SER A 215 -19.77 -2.80 -7.59
N PHE A 216 -19.26 -1.90 -6.75
CA PHE A 216 -18.00 -1.18 -6.97
C PHE A 216 -16.77 -2.11 -6.89
N ASP A 217 -16.88 -3.19 -6.12
CA ASP A 217 -15.78 -4.14 -5.91
C ASP A 217 -15.71 -5.24 -7.00
N SER A 218 -16.65 -5.25 -7.95
CA SER A 218 -16.76 -6.28 -8.99
C SER A 218 -15.46 -6.45 -9.81
N ILE A 219 -14.87 -5.35 -10.27
CA ILE A 219 -13.64 -5.38 -11.09
C ILE A 219 -12.41 -5.75 -10.26
N PRO A 220 -12.14 -5.12 -9.09
CA PRO A 220 -11.09 -5.56 -8.17
C PRO A 220 -11.19 -7.05 -7.82
N PHE A 221 -12.39 -7.54 -7.53
CA PHE A 221 -12.66 -8.94 -7.23
C PHE A 221 -12.31 -9.87 -8.40
N LEU A 222 -12.85 -9.61 -9.60
CA LEU A 222 -12.57 -10.43 -10.78
C LEU A 222 -11.07 -10.49 -11.10
N ARG A 223 -10.34 -9.39 -10.91
CA ARG A 223 -8.88 -9.32 -11.13
C ARG A 223 -8.12 -10.13 -10.08
N ASN A 224 -8.47 -9.98 -8.81
CA ASN A 224 -7.81 -10.73 -7.73
C ASN A 224 -8.09 -12.22 -7.83
N LEU A 225 -9.34 -12.61 -8.14
CA LEU A 225 -9.71 -13.99 -8.41
C LEU A 225 -8.95 -14.55 -9.63
N SER A 226 -8.83 -13.77 -10.71
CA SER A 226 -8.06 -14.16 -11.91
C SER A 226 -6.59 -14.41 -11.58
N ARG A 227 -5.95 -13.53 -10.79
CA ARG A 227 -4.57 -13.72 -10.34
C ARG A 227 -4.39 -15.00 -9.54
N SER A 228 -5.29 -15.28 -8.59
CA SER A 228 -5.26 -16.53 -7.82
C SER A 228 -5.38 -17.76 -8.72
N PHE A 229 -6.24 -17.74 -9.73
CA PHE A 229 -6.36 -18.87 -10.66
C PHE A 229 -5.22 -18.97 -11.69
N GLN A 230 -4.57 -17.85 -12.03
CA GLN A 230 -3.31 -17.86 -12.78
C GLN A 230 -2.21 -18.55 -11.96
N THR A 231 -2.10 -18.24 -10.67
CA THR A 231 -1.20 -18.94 -9.76
C THR A 231 -1.48 -20.44 -9.70
N VAL A 232 -2.76 -20.85 -9.57
CA VAL A 232 -3.13 -22.28 -9.62
C VAL A 232 -2.70 -22.90 -10.95
N PHE A 233 -2.96 -22.24 -12.07
CA PHE A 233 -2.60 -22.71 -13.41
C PHE A 233 -1.09 -22.88 -13.59
N GLU A 234 -0.28 -21.91 -13.15
CA GLU A 234 1.19 -21.97 -13.16
C GLU A 234 1.73 -23.12 -12.30
N LEU A 235 1.02 -23.48 -11.24
CA LEU A 235 1.41 -24.53 -10.30
C LEU A 235 1.00 -25.95 -10.74
N MET A 236 0.03 -26.08 -11.64
CA MET A 236 -0.48 -27.38 -12.11
C MET A 236 0.56 -28.31 -12.74
N PRO A 237 1.56 -27.86 -13.52
CA PRO A 237 2.62 -28.71 -14.05
C PRO A 237 3.47 -29.41 -12.96
N PHE A 238 3.47 -28.88 -11.74
CA PHE A 238 4.21 -29.44 -10.61
C PHE A 238 3.38 -30.45 -9.80
N LYS A 239 2.07 -30.58 -10.08
CA LYS A 239 1.16 -31.51 -9.41
C LYS A 239 1.64 -32.95 -9.62
N GLY A 240 1.98 -33.65 -8.53
CA GLY A 240 2.45 -35.04 -8.57
C GLY A 240 3.92 -35.22 -8.92
N THR A 241 4.69 -34.14 -9.08
CA THR A 241 6.15 -34.23 -9.24
C THR A 241 6.84 -34.31 -7.87
N SER A 242 7.92 -35.08 -7.75
CA SER A 242 8.73 -35.18 -6.52
C SER A 242 9.62 -33.96 -6.26
N LYS A 243 9.60 -32.97 -7.15
CA LYS A 243 10.41 -31.76 -7.04
C LYS A 243 9.69 -30.73 -6.17
N PRO A 244 10.40 -30.04 -5.24
CA PRO A 244 9.80 -28.98 -4.46
C PRO A 244 9.34 -27.84 -5.37
N ILE A 245 8.10 -27.37 -5.17
CA ILE A 245 7.54 -26.22 -5.87
C ILE A 245 8.39 -24.99 -5.52
N SER A 246 9.00 -24.37 -6.52
CA SER A 246 9.76 -23.13 -6.35
C SER A 246 8.80 -21.94 -6.31
N TRP A 247 8.15 -21.73 -5.17
CA TRP A 247 7.20 -20.63 -4.97
C TRP A 247 7.80 -19.23 -5.21
N GLN A 248 9.14 -19.11 -5.11
CA GLN A 248 9.89 -17.88 -5.33
C GLN A 248 10.03 -17.50 -6.82
N THR A 249 9.74 -18.42 -7.75
CA THR A 249 9.86 -18.19 -9.20
C THR A 249 8.53 -17.92 -9.89
N LEU A 250 7.42 -17.83 -9.12
CA LEU A 250 6.09 -17.53 -9.66
C LEU A 250 5.98 -16.06 -10.06
N THR A 251 5.18 -15.79 -11.10
CA THR A 251 4.92 -14.43 -11.58
C THR A 251 4.28 -13.55 -10.49
N PHE A 252 3.48 -14.18 -9.62
CA PHE A 252 2.86 -13.55 -8.47
C PHE A 252 3.35 -14.21 -7.18
N PRO A 253 3.96 -13.47 -6.25
CA PRO A 253 4.48 -14.04 -5.02
C PRO A 253 3.33 -14.56 -4.16
N VAL A 254 3.36 -15.85 -3.83
CA VAL A 254 2.45 -16.48 -2.88
C VAL A 254 3.04 -16.36 -1.48
N PHE A 255 2.32 -15.72 -0.55
CA PHE A 255 2.76 -15.65 0.83
C PHE A 255 2.83 -17.05 1.45
N PHE A 256 3.78 -17.26 2.35
CA PHE A 256 3.99 -18.56 3.01
C PHE A 256 2.70 -19.09 3.69
N LYS A 257 1.90 -18.19 4.27
CA LYS A 257 0.60 -18.50 4.90
C LYS A 257 -0.45 -19.06 3.94
N ASP A 258 -0.35 -18.74 2.64
CA ASP A 258 -1.35 -19.12 1.64
C ASP A 258 -0.93 -20.38 0.85
N GLN A 259 0.31 -20.87 1.03
CA GLN A 259 0.78 -22.09 0.36
C GLN A 259 -0.13 -23.32 0.59
N PRO A 260 -0.62 -23.61 1.82
CA PRO A 260 -1.52 -24.74 2.05
C PRO A 260 -2.86 -24.61 1.30
N LEU A 261 -3.35 -23.38 1.13
CA LEU A 261 -4.56 -23.09 0.38
C LEU A 261 -4.37 -23.45 -1.10
N TYR A 262 -3.29 -22.99 -1.72
CA TYR A 262 -2.99 -23.30 -3.12
C TYR A 262 -2.69 -24.79 -3.34
N GLN A 263 -2.05 -25.47 -2.38
CA GLN A 263 -1.88 -26.92 -2.44
C GLN A 263 -3.22 -27.67 -2.42
N THR A 264 -4.16 -27.23 -1.59
CA THR A 264 -5.52 -27.78 -1.54
C THR A 264 -6.29 -27.45 -2.82
N ALA A 265 -6.17 -26.24 -3.35
CA ALA A 265 -6.77 -25.87 -4.63
C ALA A 265 -6.24 -26.75 -5.78
N LEU A 266 -4.94 -27.07 -5.80
CA LEU A 266 -4.36 -27.95 -6.80
C LEU A 266 -4.96 -29.36 -6.78
N SER A 267 -5.38 -29.88 -5.63
CA SER A 267 -6.03 -31.20 -5.58
C SER A 267 -7.48 -31.16 -6.11
N LEU A 268 -8.18 -30.04 -5.90
CA LEU A 268 -9.60 -29.84 -6.24
C LEU A 268 -9.87 -29.44 -7.70
N TRP A 269 -8.89 -28.81 -8.36
CA TRP A 269 -9.05 -28.22 -9.68
C TRP A 269 -8.33 -29.04 -10.77
N HIS A 270 -8.98 -29.17 -11.94
CA HIS A 270 -8.39 -29.77 -13.13
C HIS A 270 -7.89 -28.70 -14.13
N PRO A 271 -6.84 -28.97 -14.92
CA PRO A 271 -6.29 -27.99 -15.87
C PRO A 271 -7.28 -27.45 -16.89
N GLY A 272 -8.15 -28.32 -17.42
CA GLY A 272 -9.22 -27.92 -18.33
C GLY A 272 -10.25 -26.98 -17.66
N GLU A 273 -10.60 -27.27 -16.40
CA GLU A 273 -11.53 -26.43 -15.64
C GLU A 273 -10.95 -25.06 -15.32
N VAL A 274 -9.69 -24.99 -14.89
CA VAL A 274 -9.02 -23.71 -14.56
C VAL A 274 -8.89 -22.84 -15.80
N ARG A 275 -8.55 -23.43 -16.95
CA ARG A 275 -8.50 -22.70 -18.22
C ARG A 275 -9.86 -22.11 -18.57
N VAL A 276 -10.92 -22.92 -18.54
CA VAL A 276 -12.29 -22.46 -18.85
C VAL A 276 -12.75 -21.41 -17.83
N PHE A 277 -12.36 -21.55 -16.57
CA PHE A 277 -12.67 -20.57 -15.54
C PHE A 277 -11.98 -19.24 -15.78
N LEU A 278 -10.68 -19.24 -16.10
CA LEU A 278 -9.93 -18.02 -16.44
C LEU A 278 -10.52 -17.32 -17.67
N GLU A 279 -10.87 -18.07 -18.72
CA GLU A 279 -11.56 -17.53 -19.90
C GLU A 279 -12.91 -16.89 -19.51
N THR A 280 -13.65 -17.52 -18.59
CA THR A 280 -14.91 -17.00 -18.05
C THR A 280 -14.70 -15.71 -17.25
N LEU A 281 -13.66 -15.65 -16.41
CA LEU A 281 -13.34 -14.45 -15.61
C LEU A 281 -12.98 -13.26 -16.50
N LEU A 282 -12.20 -13.48 -17.55
CA LEU A 282 -11.84 -12.44 -18.52
C LEU A 282 -13.06 -11.92 -19.28
N ASP A 283 -13.97 -12.82 -19.68
CA ASP A 283 -15.20 -12.45 -20.37
C ASP A 283 -16.16 -11.68 -19.43
N LEU A 284 -16.26 -12.09 -18.16
CA LEU A 284 -17.00 -11.35 -17.13
C LEU A 284 -16.42 -9.96 -16.89
N GLU A 285 -15.09 -9.83 -16.77
CA GLU A 285 -14.44 -8.52 -16.59
C GLU A 285 -14.74 -7.59 -17.78
N ARG A 286 -14.70 -8.11 -19.00
CA ARG A 286 -15.10 -7.36 -20.20
C ARG A 286 -16.57 -6.95 -20.16
N GLN A 287 -17.46 -7.86 -19.77
CA GLN A 287 -18.90 -7.60 -19.70
C GLN A 287 -19.25 -6.53 -18.65
N VAL A 288 -18.60 -6.57 -17.49
CA VAL A 288 -18.77 -5.55 -16.44
C VAL A 288 -18.27 -4.19 -16.91
N LYS A 289 -17.12 -4.13 -17.60
CA LYS A 289 -16.53 -2.86 -18.06
C LYS A 289 -17.27 -2.19 -19.23
N PHE A 290 -17.75 -2.98 -20.18
CA PHE A 290 -18.14 -2.45 -21.50
C PHE A 290 -19.57 -2.81 -21.92
N LEU A 291 -20.21 -3.79 -21.28
CA LEU A 291 -21.51 -4.32 -21.71
C LEU A 291 -22.60 -4.19 -20.64
N GLY A 292 -22.33 -3.47 -19.55
CA GLY A 292 -23.32 -3.16 -18.52
C GLY A 292 -23.82 -4.36 -17.72
N LEU A 293 -23.02 -5.43 -17.59
CA LEU A 293 -23.39 -6.59 -16.79
C LEU A 293 -23.59 -6.19 -15.33
N THR A 294 -24.76 -6.51 -14.78
CA THR A 294 -25.08 -6.20 -13.39
C THR A 294 -24.33 -7.13 -12.43
N TYR A 295 -24.10 -6.65 -11.21
CA TYR A 295 -23.44 -7.41 -10.15
C TYR A 295 -24.12 -8.76 -9.85
N SER A 296 -25.45 -8.78 -9.78
CA SER A 296 -26.22 -10.01 -9.54
C SER A 296 -26.06 -11.04 -10.68
N GLN A 297 -25.97 -10.58 -11.93
CA GLN A 297 -25.70 -11.45 -13.07
C GLN A 297 -24.28 -12.03 -13.02
N MET A 298 -23.29 -11.23 -12.63
CA MET A 298 -21.91 -11.71 -12.42
C MET A 298 -21.87 -12.77 -11.32
N GLN A 299 -22.47 -12.49 -10.15
CA GLN A 299 -22.55 -13.43 -9.03
C GLN A 299 -23.17 -14.77 -9.45
N ASN A 300 -24.33 -14.74 -10.12
CA ASN A 300 -25.01 -15.94 -10.57
C ASN A 300 -24.15 -16.78 -11.53
N LYS A 301 -23.46 -16.13 -12.48
CA LYS A 301 -22.55 -16.80 -13.42
C LYS A 301 -21.37 -17.46 -12.71
N LEU A 302 -20.78 -16.79 -11.72
CA LEU A 302 -19.65 -17.32 -10.95
C LEU A 302 -20.07 -18.48 -10.03
N LEU A 303 -21.19 -18.35 -9.30
CA LEU A 303 -21.70 -19.42 -8.44
C LEU A 303 -22.15 -20.64 -9.23
N ALA A 304 -22.68 -20.47 -10.45
CA ALA A 304 -23.00 -21.57 -11.34
C ALA A 304 -21.76 -22.37 -11.76
N PHE A 305 -20.59 -21.72 -11.85
CA PHE A 305 -19.34 -22.40 -12.19
C PHE A 305 -18.88 -23.36 -11.10
N LEU A 306 -19.10 -23.02 -9.83
CA LEU A 306 -18.81 -23.89 -8.68
C LEU A 306 -19.72 -25.13 -8.61
N HIS A 307 -20.76 -25.20 -9.42
CA HIS A 307 -21.75 -26.28 -9.43
C HIS A 307 -21.46 -27.40 -10.44
N ARG A 308 -20.45 -27.25 -11.30
CA ARG A 308 -20.16 -28.24 -12.36
C ARG A 308 -19.51 -29.50 -11.79
N PRO A 309 -20.07 -30.71 -12.02
CA PRO A 309 -19.39 -31.95 -11.69
C PRO A 309 -18.12 -32.12 -12.55
N PRO A 310 -17.08 -32.79 -12.04
CA PRO A 310 -15.76 -32.89 -12.68
C PRO A 310 -15.73 -33.60 -14.04
N ASP A 311 -16.82 -34.23 -14.47
CA ASP A 311 -16.86 -35.15 -15.63
C ASP A 311 -17.53 -34.60 -16.90
N HIS A 312 -17.69 -33.29 -17.05
CA HIS A 312 -18.22 -32.73 -18.31
C HIS A 312 -17.14 -32.12 -19.22
N PRO A 313 -16.81 -32.76 -20.36
CA PRO A 313 -16.01 -32.10 -21.38
C PRO A 313 -16.80 -30.89 -21.87
N GLY A 314 -16.16 -29.73 -21.84
CA GLY A 314 -16.80 -28.44 -22.10
C GLY A 314 -17.56 -28.39 -23.44
N PRO A 315 -18.48 -27.42 -23.61
CA PRO A 315 -19.22 -27.26 -24.85
C PRO A 315 -18.22 -27.10 -26.00
N ARG A 316 -18.30 -28.01 -26.98
CA ARG A 316 -17.62 -27.85 -28.26
C ARG A 316 -18.17 -26.55 -28.86
N PHE A 317 -17.34 -25.50 -28.88
CA PHE A 317 -17.57 -24.38 -29.76
C PHE A 317 -17.56 -24.95 -31.18
N ASN A 318 -18.75 -25.06 -31.79
CA ASN A 318 -18.90 -25.29 -33.22
C ASN A 318 -18.13 -24.17 -33.93
N ARG A 319 -16.90 -24.47 -34.37
CA ARG A 319 -16.30 -23.72 -35.47
C ARG A 319 -17.17 -24.05 -36.67
N GLY A 320 -18.03 -23.11 -37.03
CA GLY A 320 -18.87 -23.19 -38.20
C GLY A 320 -18.04 -23.59 -39.42
N ASP A 321 -18.64 -24.49 -40.19
CA ASP A 321 -18.24 -24.90 -41.52
C ASP A 321 -17.69 -23.72 -42.32
N ARG A 322 -16.41 -23.82 -42.73
CA ARG A 322 -15.98 -23.24 -44.00
C ARG A 322 -15.95 -24.41 -44.98
N GLY A 323 -16.89 -24.39 -45.92
CA GLY A 323 -17.06 -25.37 -46.98
C GLY A 323 -15.85 -25.49 -47.92
N PRO A 324 -15.91 -26.46 -48.83
CA PRO A 324 -14.77 -26.91 -49.61
C PRO A 324 -14.42 -25.92 -50.72
N GLY A 325 -13.13 -25.66 -50.88
CA GLY A 325 -12.51 -25.25 -52.14
C GLY A 325 -11.67 -26.41 -52.67
#